data_AF-A0A5J6GP46-F1
#
_entry.id   AF-A0A5J6GP46-F1
#
_cell.length_a   1.000
_cell.length_b   1.000
_cell.length_c   1.000
_cell.angle_alpha   90.00
_cell.angle_beta   90.00
_cell.angle_gamma   90.00
#
_symmetry.space_group_name_H-M   'P 1'
#
loop_
_entity.id
_entity.type
_entity.pdbx_description
1 polymer ?
#
loop_
_entity_poly.entity_id
_entity_poly.type
_entity_poly.pdbx_seq_one_letter_code
_entity_poly.pdbx_strand_id
1 'polypeptide(L)'
;MTTPDEARGARREVPLLYGEPPGGFTPDRSRTFAEVLAVWEREVAVSREICAGRSLDDTGRLGPAEAAAVNGEDVVSPRWILVHLIEEYARHNGHTDLIRERVDGVTGS
;
A
#
# COMPACT_ATOMS: atom_id res chain seq x y z
N MET A 1 24.33 23.16 7.27
CA MET A 1 25.01 22.03 6.60
C MET A 1 24.41 20.77 7.20
N THR A 2 23.34 20.29 6.58
CA THR A 2 22.54 19.14 7.03
C THR A 2 23.35 17.87 6.77
N THR A 3 23.47 17.00 7.76
CA THR A 3 24.24 15.76 7.64
C THR A 3 23.55 14.79 6.67
N PRO A 4 24.27 13.85 6.03
CA PRO A 4 23.68 12.88 5.09
C PRO A 4 22.55 12.02 5.68
N ASP A 5 22.52 11.90 7.01
CA ASP A 5 21.54 11.12 7.77
C ASP A 5 20.21 11.88 7.96
N GLU A 6 20.29 13.19 8.19
CA GLU A 6 19.12 14.08 8.30
C GLU A 6 18.32 14.18 6.97
N ALA A 7 18.96 13.98 5.82
CA ALA A 7 18.30 13.95 4.52
C ALA A 7 17.53 12.65 4.25
N ARG A 8 17.87 11.54 4.92
CA ARG A 8 17.27 10.21 4.73
C ARG A 8 15.94 10.04 5.50
N GLY A 9 15.68 10.92 6.46
CA GLY A 9 14.48 10.95 7.31
C GLY A 9 13.34 11.86 6.84
N ALA A 10 13.52 12.64 5.76
CA ALA A 10 12.50 13.59 5.33
C ALA A 10 11.22 12.87 4.83
N ARG A 11 10.06 13.29 5.36
CA ARG A 11 8.74 12.81 4.90
C ARG A 11 8.58 13.17 3.42
N ARG A 12 8.43 12.17 2.57
CA ARG A 12 8.01 12.37 1.17
C ARG A 12 6.50 12.52 1.15
N GLU A 13 6.00 13.63 0.60
CA GLU A 13 4.59 13.70 0.25
C GLU A 13 4.32 12.78 -0.94
N VAL A 14 3.43 11.81 -0.73
CA VAL A 14 2.93 10.91 -1.77
C VAL A 14 1.44 11.19 -1.92
N PRO A 15 0.96 11.64 -3.09
CA PRO A 15 -0.44 12.00 -3.27
C PRO A 15 -1.32 10.74 -3.20
N LEU A 16 -2.47 10.86 -2.53
CA LEU A 16 -3.49 9.81 -2.55
C LEU A 16 -4.13 9.76 -3.95
N LEU A 17 -3.86 8.67 -4.68
CA LEU A 17 -4.37 8.49 -6.05
C LEU A 17 -5.89 8.30 -6.13
N TYR A 18 -6.51 7.86 -5.04
CA TYR A 18 -7.94 7.53 -4.97
C TYR A 18 -8.66 8.31 -3.84
N GLY A 19 -8.15 9.51 -3.52
CA GLY A 19 -8.69 10.44 -2.51
C GLY A 19 -9.88 11.31 -2.99
N GLU A 20 -10.46 12.06 -2.04
CA GLU A 20 -11.89 12.39 -1.86
C GLU A 20 -12.82 12.82 -3.05
N PRO A 21 -14.14 12.50 -2.93
CA PRO A 21 -14.70 11.65 -1.87
C PRO A 21 -14.19 10.23 -2.08
N PRO A 22 -13.97 9.45 -0.99
CA PRO A 22 -13.44 8.10 -1.12
C PRO A 22 -14.28 7.37 -2.14
N GLY A 23 -13.66 6.97 -3.25
CA GLY A 23 -14.33 6.21 -4.27
C GLY A 23 -14.90 4.97 -3.59
N GLY A 24 -16.22 4.88 -3.53
CA GLY A 24 -16.87 3.63 -3.14
C GLY A 24 -16.43 2.51 -4.10
N PHE A 25 -17.00 1.32 -3.95
CA PHE A 25 -16.74 0.20 -4.86
C PHE A 25 -17.28 0.39 -6.29
N THR A 26 -17.50 1.63 -6.74
CA THR A 26 -17.98 1.95 -8.09
C THR A 26 -16.79 2.00 -9.05
N PRO A 27 -16.69 1.05 -10.00
CA PRO A 27 -15.60 1.07 -10.96
C PRO A 27 -15.77 2.23 -11.96
N ASP A 28 -14.68 2.96 -12.21
CA ASP A 28 -14.57 3.87 -13.35
C ASP A 28 -14.46 3.05 -14.64
N ARG A 29 -15.58 2.94 -15.36
CA ARG A 29 -15.67 2.14 -16.59
C ARG A 29 -14.88 2.70 -17.77
N SER A 30 -14.35 3.92 -17.66
CA SER A 30 -13.48 4.50 -18.69
C SER A 30 -12.04 3.98 -18.61
N ARG A 31 -11.64 3.41 -17.46
CA ARG A 31 -10.29 2.86 -17.25
C ARG A 31 -10.21 1.40 -17.64
N THR A 32 -9.11 1.07 -18.28
CA THR A 32 -8.71 -0.31 -18.59
C THR A 32 -7.96 -0.93 -17.43
N PHE A 33 -7.92 -2.27 -17.40
CA PHE A 33 -7.08 -3.01 -16.46
C PHE A 33 -5.60 -2.62 -16.59
N ALA A 34 -5.11 -2.46 -17.82
CA ALA A 34 -3.71 -2.10 -18.07
C ALA A 34 -3.34 -0.73 -17.47
N GLU A 35 -4.23 0.26 -17.52
CA GLU A 35 -4.00 1.56 -16.90
C GLU A 35 -3.95 1.47 -15.38
N VAL A 36 -4.86 0.71 -14.77
CA VAL A 36 -4.89 0.50 -13.32
C VAL A 36 -3.66 -0.27 -12.85
N LEU A 37 -3.26 -1.31 -13.59
CA LEU A 37 -2.04 -2.07 -13.30
C LEU A 37 -0.80 -1.20 -13.40
N ALA A 38 -0.67 -0.39 -14.45
CA ALA A 38 0.46 0.52 -14.61
C ALA A 38 0.54 1.57 -13.49
N VAL A 39 -0.60 2.03 -12.96
CA VAL A 39 -0.63 2.88 -11.76
C VAL A 39 -0.06 2.13 -10.56
N TRP A 40 -0.55 0.91 -10.31
CA TRP A 40 -0.07 0.08 -9.21
C TRP A 40 1.44 -0.22 -9.30
N GLU A 41 1.95 -0.57 -10.48
CA GLU A 41 3.38 -0.82 -10.69
C GLU A 41 4.25 0.40 -10.38
N ARG A 42 3.78 1.62 -10.73
CA ARG A 42 4.47 2.86 -10.37
C ARG A 42 4.51 3.09 -8.87
N GLU A 43 3.41 2.84 -8.15
CA GLU A 43 3.38 2.96 -6.70
C GLU A 43 4.29 1.93 -6.01
N VAL A 44 4.36 0.71 -6.54
CA VAL A 44 5.31 -0.31 -6.08
C VAL A 44 6.76 0.16 -6.29
N ALA A 45 7.07 0.75 -7.45
CA ALA A 45 8.41 1.29 -7.71
C ALA A 45 8.76 2.43 -6.73
N VAL A 46 7.85 3.36 -6.50
CA VAL A 46 8.01 4.45 -5.51
C VAL A 46 8.23 3.88 -4.10
N SER A 47 7.45 2.87 -3.69
CA SER A 47 7.62 2.20 -2.40
C SER A 47 9.01 1.57 -2.27
N ARG A 48 9.48 0.87 -3.31
CA ARG A 48 10.82 0.27 -3.33
C ARG A 48 11.92 1.32 -3.19
N GLU A 49 11.81 2.45 -3.89
CA GLU A 49 12.76 3.57 -3.75
C GLU A 49 12.79 4.11 -2.33
N ILE A 50 11.64 4.32 -1.70
CA ILE A 50 11.53 4.83 -0.32
C ILE A 50 12.16 3.84 0.68
N CYS A 51 12.03 2.54 0.42
CA CYS A 51 12.59 1.49 1.26
C CYS A 51 14.07 1.20 1.02
N ALA A 52 14.64 1.55 -0.16
CA ALA A 52 15.96 1.11 -0.66
C ALA A 52 17.19 1.55 0.17
N GLY A 53 17.00 2.12 1.35
CA GLY A 53 18.09 2.44 2.26
C GLY A 53 17.64 2.65 3.69
N ARG A 54 16.56 1.98 4.09
CA ARG A 54 16.01 1.97 5.45
C ARG A 54 16.31 0.64 6.12
N SER A 55 16.62 0.68 7.41
CA SER A 55 16.66 -0.53 8.21
C SER A 55 15.24 -1.03 8.43
N LEU A 56 15.06 -2.34 8.50
CA LEU A 56 13.79 -2.94 8.92
C LEU A 56 13.41 -2.56 10.36
N ASP A 57 14.39 -2.17 11.16
CA ASP A 57 14.26 -1.73 12.55
C ASP A 57 14.14 -0.22 12.72
N ASP A 58 14.18 0.56 11.62
CA ASP A 58 13.86 1.98 11.67
C ASP A 58 12.43 2.16 12.22
N THR A 59 12.17 3.29 12.86
CA THR A 59 10.82 3.64 13.32
C THR A 59 10.35 4.95 12.70
N GLY A 60 9.04 5.02 12.46
CA GLY A 60 8.35 6.18 11.95
C GLY A 60 7.02 6.37 12.66
N ARG A 61 6.53 7.61 12.71
CA ARG A 61 5.23 7.93 13.31
C ARG A 61 4.18 8.17 12.23
N LEU A 62 3.04 7.51 12.36
CA LEU A 62 1.87 7.73 11.53
C LEU A 62 1.05 8.92 12.05
N GLY A 63 0.34 9.60 11.14
CA GLY A 63 -0.66 10.57 11.55
C GLY A 63 -1.91 9.87 12.11
N PRO A 64 -2.83 10.59 12.78
CA PRO A 64 -4.00 9.99 13.41
C PRO A 64 -4.90 9.21 12.44
N ALA A 65 -5.06 9.70 11.21
CA ALA A 65 -5.88 9.04 10.20
C ALA A 65 -5.24 7.75 9.70
N GLU A 66 -3.92 7.77 9.46
CA GLU A 66 -3.17 6.60 9.04
C GLU A 66 -3.12 5.54 10.15
N ALA A 67 -2.87 5.94 11.40
CA ALA A 67 -2.88 5.04 12.56
C ALA A 67 -4.23 4.34 12.73
N ALA A 68 -5.35 5.06 12.56
CA ALA A 68 -6.69 4.48 12.63
C ALA A 68 -6.94 3.40 11.55
N ALA A 69 -6.30 3.51 10.38
CA ALA A 69 -6.39 2.51 9.32
C ALA A 69 -5.56 1.24 9.62
N VAL A 70 -4.65 1.30 10.59
CA VAL A 70 -3.74 0.21 10.96
C VAL A 70 -3.87 -0.19 12.43
N ASN A 71 -5.12 -0.35 12.89
CA ASN A 71 -5.45 -0.81 14.26
C ASN A 71 -4.99 0.13 15.39
N GLY A 72 -4.78 1.40 15.10
CA GLY A 72 -4.39 2.42 16.08
C GLY A 72 -2.90 2.48 16.37
N GLU A 73 -2.06 1.73 15.65
CA GLU A 73 -0.61 1.75 15.84
C GLU A 73 -0.04 3.07 15.28
N ASP A 74 0.53 3.91 16.15
CA ASP A 74 1.04 5.23 15.75
C ASP A 74 2.56 5.25 15.54
N VAL A 75 3.30 4.26 16.05
CA VAL A 75 4.72 4.05 15.81
C VAL A 75 4.93 2.72 15.11
N VAL A 76 5.45 2.76 13.89
CA VAL A 76 5.61 1.58 13.04
C VAL A 76 7.06 1.46 12.54
N SER A 77 7.48 0.23 12.24
CA SER A 77 8.74 -0.04 11.54
C SER A 77 8.50 -0.49 10.10
N PRO A 78 9.47 -0.36 9.17
CA PRO A 78 9.35 -0.94 7.84
C PRO A 78 9.05 -2.44 7.89
N ARG A 79 9.57 -3.17 8.87
CA ARG A 79 9.21 -4.59 9.08
C ARG A 79 7.73 -4.76 9.37
N TRP A 80 7.20 -3.98 10.31
CA TRP A 80 5.78 -4.03 10.67
C TRP A 80 4.91 -3.72 9.45
N ILE A 81 5.23 -2.64 8.72
CA ILE A 81 4.49 -2.23 7.51
C ILE A 81 4.49 -3.34 6.45
N LEU A 82 5.65 -3.93 6.16
CA LEU A 82 5.76 -4.97 5.13
C LEU A 82 5.00 -6.24 5.52
N VAL A 83 5.04 -6.64 6.79
CA VAL A 83 4.25 -7.78 7.28
C VAL A 83 2.76 -7.49 7.20
N HIS A 84 2.33 -6.29 7.61
CA HIS A 84 0.95 -5.86 7.48
C HIS A 84 0.48 -5.87 6.02
N LEU A 85 1.30 -5.38 5.08
CA LEU A 85 0.97 -5.44 3.65
C LEU A 85 0.85 -6.88 3.14
N ILE A 86 1.70 -7.80 3.57
CA ILE A 86 1.59 -9.22 3.20
C ILE A 86 0.25 -9.80 3.68
N GLU A 87 -0.13 -9.52 4.91
CA GLU A 87 -1.42 -9.95 5.48
C GLU A 87 -2.60 -9.37 4.67
N GLU A 88 -2.56 -8.07 4.39
CA GLU A 88 -3.59 -7.39 3.61
C GLU A 88 -3.70 -7.93 2.19
N TYR A 89 -2.59 -8.19 1.50
CA TYR A 89 -2.60 -8.81 0.17
C TYR A 89 -3.15 -10.24 0.21
N ALA A 90 -2.77 -11.04 1.20
CA ALA A 90 -3.29 -12.39 1.36
C ALA A 90 -4.81 -12.37 1.56
N ARG A 91 -5.32 -11.47 2.41
CA ARG A 91 -6.76 -11.27 2.66
C ARG A 91 -7.52 -10.90 1.38
N HIS A 92 -7.02 -9.94 0.60
CA HIS A 92 -7.67 -9.53 -0.64
C HIS A 92 -7.57 -10.58 -1.75
N ASN A 93 -6.42 -11.26 -1.87
CA ASN A 93 -6.26 -12.35 -2.83
C ASN A 93 -7.22 -13.49 -2.53
N GLY A 94 -7.41 -13.86 -1.26
CA GLY A 94 -8.42 -14.85 -0.88
C GLY A 94 -9.83 -14.43 -1.28
N HIS A 95 -10.23 -13.17 -1.06
CA HIS A 95 -11.52 -12.67 -1.52
C HIS A 95 -11.66 -12.67 -3.04
N THR A 96 -10.60 -12.29 -3.76
CA THR A 96 -10.57 -12.25 -5.22
C THR A 96 -10.64 -13.65 -5.81
N ASP A 97 -10.04 -14.63 -5.14
CA ASP A 97 -10.10 -16.04 -5.54
C ASP A 97 -11.54 -16.54 -5.49
N LEU A 98 -12.29 -16.28 -4.41
CA LEU A 98 -13.72 -16.64 -4.32
C LEU A 98 -14.55 -16.04 -5.47
N ILE A 99 -14.24 -14.80 -5.88
CA ILE A 99 -14.91 -14.16 -7.03
C ILE A 99 -14.52 -14.86 -8.33
N ARG A 100 -13.23 -15.14 -8.53
CA ARG A 100 -12.72 -15.88 -9.69
C ARG A 100 -13.40 -17.25 -9.80
N GLU A 101 -13.38 -18.05 -8.73
CA GLU A 101 -14.03 -19.37 -8.65
C GLU A 101 -15.51 -19.29 -9.02
N ARG A 102 -16.20 -18.23 -8.61
CA ARG A 102 -17.62 -18.04 -8.94
C ARG A 102 -17.85 -17.72 -10.42
N VAL A 103 -16.93 -17.01 -11.05
CA VAL A 103 -16.99 -16.57 -12.45
C VAL A 103 -16.59 -17.69 -13.40
N ASP A 104 -15.52 -18.43 -13.09
CA ASP A 104 -14.97 -19.47 -13.98
C ASP A 104 -15.46 -20.90 -13.65
N GLY A 105 -16.01 -21.12 -12.45
CA GLY A 105 -16.52 -22.41 -12.00
C GLY A 105 -15.44 -23.40 -11.52
N VAL A 106 -14.19 -22.98 -11.36
CA VAL A 106 -13.05 -23.83 -10.97
C VAL A 106 -12.63 -23.51 -9.54
N THR A 107 -12.81 -24.48 -8.63
CA THR A 107 -12.41 -24.36 -7.21
C THR A 107 -11.02 -24.92 -6.96
N GLY A 108 -10.22 -24.20 -6.17
CA GLY A 108 -8.87 -24.61 -5.77
C GLY A 108 -7.86 -24.54 -6.92
N SER A 109 -6.79 -23.77 -6.71
CA SER A 109 -5.63 -23.65 -7.61
C SER A 109 -4.42 -24.39 -7.06
#